data_AF-A0AAU2CXF2-F1
#
_entry.id   AF-A0AAU2CXF2-F1
#
_cell.length_a   1.000
_cell.length_b   1.000
_cell.length_c   1.000
_cell.angle_alpha   90.00
_cell.angle_beta   90.00
_cell.angle_gamma   90.00
#
_symmetry.space_group_name_H-M   'P 1'
#
loop_
_entity.id
_entity.type
_entity.pdbx_description
1 polymer ?
#
loop_
_entity_poly.entity_id
_entity_poly.type
_entity_poly.pdbx_seq_one_letter_code
_entity_poly.pdbx_strand_id
1 'polypeptide(L)'
;MRMLLKASFDTEKANEAIRNGTLSKLVEEAVEHIKPEAAYFTADEGRRTAFMVFDMQESSQMPAFSEPFFLNLDAKISYTPVMNLEDVQKGLSQLGR
;
A
#
# COMPACT_ATOMS: atom_id res chain seq x y z
N MET A 1 9.11 -10.64 -2.63
CA MET A 1 9.65 -9.85 -1.50
C MET A 1 8.47 -9.22 -0.80
N ARG A 2 8.35 -9.40 0.51
CA ARG A 2 7.26 -8.80 1.29
C ARG A 2 7.46 -7.30 1.40
N MET A 3 6.49 -6.55 0.91
CA MET A 3 6.49 -5.09 0.84
C MET A 3 5.30 -4.53 1.59
N LEU A 4 5.53 -3.42 2.28
CA LEU A 4 4.49 -2.50 2.73
C LEU A 4 4.38 -1.35 1.72
N LEU A 5 3.20 -1.18 1.13
CA LEU A 5 2.80 0.03 0.41
C LEU A 5 1.94 0.88 1.35
N LYS A 6 2.38 2.12 1.59
CA LYS A 6 1.59 3.16 2.24
C LYS A 6 1.17 4.16 1.17
N ALA A 7 -0.13 4.38 1.00
CA ALA A 7 -0.69 5.37 0.07
C ALA A 7 -1.53 6.39 0.85
N SER A 8 -1.04 7.62 0.96
CA SER A 8 -1.71 8.75 1.63
C SER A 8 -2.40 9.63 0.61
N PHE A 9 -3.73 9.58 0.57
CA PHE A 9 -4.53 10.21 -0.47
C PHE A 9 -4.64 11.72 -0.26
N ASP A 10 -4.67 12.48 -1.35
CA ASP A 10 -5.00 13.88 -1.24
C ASP A 10 -6.41 14.10 -0.70
N THR A 11 -6.52 15.06 0.22
CA THR A 11 -7.77 15.29 0.94
C THR A 11 -8.86 15.79 0.01
N GLU A 12 -8.53 16.70 -0.91
CA GLU A 12 -9.49 17.26 -1.85
C GLU A 12 -9.88 16.21 -2.89
N LYS A 13 -8.89 15.52 -3.49
CA LYS A 13 -9.15 14.46 -4.48
C LYS A 13 -9.92 13.29 -3.90
N ALA A 14 -9.58 12.83 -2.70
CA ALA A 14 -10.34 11.78 -2.04
C ALA A 14 -11.76 12.23 -1.68
N ASN A 15 -11.97 13.50 -1.31
CA ASN A 15 -13.33 14.02 -1.08
C ASN A 15 -14.16 14.04 -2.37
N GLU A 16 -13.57 14.45 -3.49
CA GLU A 16 -14.19 14.41 -4.81
C GLU A 16 -14.58 12.96 -5.18
N ALA A 17 -13.65 12.02 -5.02
CA ALA A 17 -13.85 10.59 -5.27
C ALA A 17 -14.92 9.95 -4.37
N ILE A 18 -15.13 10.47 -3.15
CA ILE A 18 -16.23 10.02 -2.28
C ILE A 18 -17.57 10.54 -2.81
N ARG A 19 -17.63 11.85 -3.15
CA ARG A 19 -18.88 12.49 -3.59
C ARG A 19 -19.42 11.91 -4.90
N ASN A 20 -18.53 11.54 -5.81
CA ASN A 20 -18.90 10.90 -7.08
C ASN A 20 -19.00 9.36 -7.00
N GLY A 21 -18.71 8.77 -5.82
CA GLY A 21 -18.83 7.34 -5.57
C GLY A 21 -17.75 6.47 -6.22
N THR A 22 -16.59 7.02 -6.62
CA THR A 22 -15.50 6.25 -7.24
C THR A 22 -14.47 5.72 -6.25
N LEU A 23 -14.36 6.31 -5.06
CA LEU A 23 -13.32 5.90 -4.09
C LEU A 23 -13.44 4.43 -3.68
N SER A 24 -14.66 3.94 -3.42
CA SER A 24 -14.87 2.54 -3.01
C SER A 24 -14.43 1.57 -4.09
N LYS A 25 -14.79 1.84 -5.35
CA LYS A 25 -14.41 1.02 -6.51
C LYS A 25 -12.90 1.00 -6.70
N LEU A 26 -12.25 2.14 -6.59
CA LEU A 26 -10.79 2.23 -6.69
C LEU A 26 -10.11 1.38 -5.61
N VAL A 27 -10.61 1.43 -4.37
CA VAL A 27 -10.07 0.60 -3.28
C VAL A 27 -10.29 -0.89 -3.53
N GLU A 28 -11.48 -1.28 -4.00
CA GLU A 28 -11.79 -2.67 -4.38
C GLU A 28 -10.86 -3.16 -5.50
N GLU A 29 -10.74 -2.40 -6.59
CA GLU A 29 -9.85 -2.70 -7.73
C GLU A 29 -8.38 -2.82 -7.29
N ALA A 30 -7.92 -1.92 -6.41
CA ALA A 30 -6.57 -1.97 -5.89
C ALA A 30 -6.31 -3.23 -5.05
N VAL A 31 -7.26 -3.64 -4.20
CA VAL A 31 -7.14 -4.86 -3.40
C VAL A 31 -7.18 -6.11 -4.29
N GLU A 32 -8.05 -6.14 -5.31
CA GLU A 32 -8.11 -7.24 -6.28
C GLU A 32 -6.84 -7.38 -7.11
N HIS A 33 -6.23 -6.25 -7.48
CA HIS A 33 -5.01 -6.23 -8.28
C HIS A 33 -3.76 -6.57 -7.47
N ILE A 34 -3.59 -5.94 -6.30
CA ILE A 34 -2.40 -6.09 -5.45
C ILE A 34 -2.42 -7.43 -4.69
N LYS A 35 -3.62 -7.93 -4.35
CA LYS A 35 -3.83 -9.14 -3.54
C LYS A 35 -3.00 -9.13 -2.25
N PRO A 36 -3.14 -8.11 -1.40
CA PRO A 36 -2.37 -8.02 -0.18
C PRO A 36 -2.72 -9.16 0.79
N GLU A 37 -1.73 -9.63 1.56
CA GLU A 37 -1.96 -10.54 2.69
C GLU A 37 -2.70 -9.81 3.83
N ALA A 38 -2.54 -8.49 3.92
CA ALA A 38 -3.32 -7.63 4.81
C ALA A 38 -3.45 -6.21 4.24
N ALA A 39 -4.65 -5.64 4.34
CA ALA A 39 -4.94 -4.26 3.98
C ALA A 39 -5.62 -3.55 5.16
N TYR A 40 -5.08 -2.39 5.55
CA TYR A 40 -5.61 -1.55 6.60
C TYR A 40 -5.83 -0.14 6.07
N PHE A 41 -6.92 0.48 6.49
CA PHE A 41 -7.28 1.84 6.09
C PHE A 41 -7.51 2.66 7.36
N THR A 42 -6.84 3.80 7.46
CA THR A 42 -6.90 4.64 8.65
C THR A 42 -6.69 6.12 8.29
N ALA A 43 -6.84 6.99 9.28
CA ALA A 43 -6.31 8.34 9.23
C ALA A 43 -4.86 8.31 9.76
N ASP A 44 -3.93 8.72 8.91
CA ASP A 44 -2.52 8.86 9.25
C ASP A 44 -2.06 10.27 8.86
N GLU A 45 -1.42 10.97 9.79
CA GLU A 45 -1.06 12.39 9.65
C GLU A 45 -2.25 13.27 9.19
N GLY A 46 -3.46 12.94 9.65
CA GLY A 46 -4.70 13.64 9.29
C GLY A 46 -5.23 13.36 7.88
N ARG A 47 -4.66 12.39 7.15
CA ARG A 47 -5.05 12.02 5.78
C ARG A 47 -5.55 10.58 5.71
N ARG A 48 -6.53 10.34 4.82
CA ARG A 48 -6.98 8.98 4.48
C ARG A 48 -5.82 8.23 3.87
N THR A 49 -5.45 7.12 4.49
CA THR A 49 -4.26 6.37 4.14
C THR A 49 -4.54 4.88 4.12
N ALA A 50 -4.11 4.22 3.04
CA ALA A 50 -4.09 2.77 2.91
C ALA A 50 -2.70 2.23 3.25
N PHE A 51 -2.67 1.14 4.00
CA PHE A 51 -1.48 0.33 4.28
C PHE A 51 -1.74 -1.08 3.76
N MET A 52 -0.94 -1.53 2.81
CA MET A 52 -1.09 -2.86 2.20
C MET A 52 0.23 -3.62 2.29
N VAL A 53 0.19 -4.80 2.90
CA VAL A 53 1.32 -5.74 2.93
C VAL A 53 1.09 -6.80 1.87
N PHE A 54 2.04 -6.99 0.96
CA PHE A 54 1.89 -7.89 -0.19
C PHE A 54 3.25 -8.39 -0.69
N ASP A 55 3.23 -9.44 -1.51
CA ASP A 55 4.42 -9.99 -2.14
C ASP A 55 4.67 -9.37 -3.53
N MET A 56 5.72 -8.54 -3.62
CA MET A 56 6.19 -7.98 -4.88
C MET A 56 7.29 -8.87 -5.48
N GLN A 57 7.12 -9.29 -6.73
CA GLN A 57 8.04 -10.20 -7.42
C GLN A 57 9.22 -9.44 -8.03
N GLU A 58 8.95 -8.28 -8.64
CA GLU A 58 9.96 -7.46 -9.30
C GLU A 58 9.64 -5.96 -9.18
N SER A 59 10.67 -5.11 -9.23
CA SER A 59 10.52 -3.66 -9.04
C SER A 59 9.74 -2.99 -10.16
N SER A 60 9.68 -3.59 -11.35
CA SER A 60 8.85 -3.15 -12.49
C SER A 60 7.35 -3.21 -12.21
N GLN A 61 6.91 -3.90 -11.15
CA GLN A 61 5.49 -3.90 -10.76
C GLN A 61 5.07 -2.63 -10.01
N MET A 62 6.02 -1.82 -9.51
CA MET A 62 5.70 -0.63 -8.72
C MET A 62 4.75 0.34 -9.44
N PRO A 63 4.92 0.68 -10.74
CA PRO A 63 3.97 1.54 -11.43
C PRO A 63 2.56 0.94 -11.49
N ALA A 64 2.42 -0.35 -11.79
CA ALA A 64 1.11 -1.01 -11.86
C ALA A 64 0.33 -0.90 -10.53
N PHE A 65 1.04 -0.99 -9.39
CA PHE A 65 0.43 -0.85 -8.07
C PHE A 65 0.22 0.62 -7.64
N SER A 66 1.02 1.55 -8.15
CA SER A 66 1.04 2.95 -7.69
C SER A 66 0.18 3.89 -8.53
N GLU A 67 0.21 3.73 -9.84
CA GLU A 67 -0.42 4.64 -10.81
C GLU A 67 -1.91 4.85 -10.56
N PRO A 68 -2.73 3.85 -10.20
CA PRO A 68 -4.13 4.09 -9.87
C PRO A 68 -4.32 5.09 -8.74
N PHE A 69 -3.44 5.09 -7.73
CA PHE A 69 -3.52 6.03 -6.61
C PHE A 69 -2.96 7.42 -6.99
N PHE A 70 -1.89 7.49 -7.80
CA PHE A 70 -1.38 8.76 -8.29
C PHE A 70 -2.41 9.47 -9.17
N LEU A 71 -2.91 8.78 -10.20
CA LEU A 71 -3.78 9.36 -11.21
C LEU A 71 -5.14 9.80 -10.66
N ASN A 72 -5.73 9.02 -9.75
CA ASN A 72 -7.09 9.27 -9.27
C ASN A 72 -7.17 10.00 -7.92
N LEU A 73 -6.12 9.93 -7.10
CA LEU A 73 -6.16 10.43 -5.71
C LEU A 73 -5.00 11.37 -5.35
N ASP A 74 -4.11 11.66 -6.30
CA ASP A 74 -2.89 12.46 -6.06
C ASP A 74 -2.14 11.99 -4.79
N ALA A 75 -2.05 10.67 -4.66
CA ALA A 75 -1.58 10.03 -3.44
C ALA A 75 -0.06 10.17 -3.28
N LYS A 76 0.40 10.34 -2.03
CA LYS A 76 1.82 10.12 -1.70
C LYS A 76 2.03 8.65 -1.37
N ILE A 77 2.96 7.99 -2.07
CA ILE A 77 3.21 6.56 -1.90
C ILE A 77 4.63 6.31 -1.39
N SER A 78 4.77 5.39 -0.45
CA SER A 78 6.05 4.83 -0.04
C SER A 78 6.02 3.31 -0.04
N TYR A 79 7.13 2.71 -0.48
CA TYR A 79 7.38 1.27 -0.41
C TYR A 79 8.42 0.97 0.66
N THR A 80 8.19 -0.05 1.47
CA THR A 80 9.12 -0.47 2.51
C THR A 80 9.19 -2.00 2.54
N PRO A 81 10.36 -2.63 2.34
CA PRO A 81 10.51 -4.05 2.61
C PRO A 81 10.21 -4.33 4.08
N VAL A 82 9.40 -5.34 4.36
CA VAL A 82 9.04 -5.71 5.74
C VAL A 82 9.28 -7.18 5.99
N MET A 83 9.53 -7.53 7.25
CA MET A 83 9.76 -8.89 7.71
C MET A 83 8.60 -9.31 8.60
N ASN A 84 8.13 -10.55 8.44
CA ASN A 84 7.30 -11.18 9.46
C ASN A 84 8.19 -11.75 10.59
N LEU A 85 7.58 -12.42 11.58
CA LEU A 85 8.33 -12.98 12.71
C LEU A 85 9.37 -14.02 12.28
N GLU A 86 9.03 -14.90 11.33
CA GLU A 86 9.92 -15.95 10.82
C GLU A 86 11.11 -15.35 10.08
N ASP A 87 10.88 -14.33 9.26
CA ASP A 87 11.91 -13.59 8.52
C ASP A 87 12.93 -12.96 9.48
N VAL A 88 12.45 -12.29 10.54
CA VAL A 88 13.31 -11.67 11.57
C VAL A 88 14.13 -12.74 12.30
N GLN A 89 13.52 -13.85 12.72
CA GLN A 89 14.22 -14.94 13.41
C GLN A 89 15.32 -15.55 12.51
N LYS A 90 15.02 -15.76 11.23
CA LYS A 90 15.99 -16.26 10.24
C LYS A 90 17.14 -15.27 10.04
N GLY A 91 16.89 -13.96 10.01
CA GLY A 91 17.94 -12.94 9.92
C GLY A 91 18.82 -12.90 11.17
N LEU A 92 18.21 -12.85 12.36
CA LEU A 92 18.92 -12.75 13.64
C LEU A 92 19.78 -13.98 13.94
N SER A 93 19.33 -15.18 13.56
CA SER A 93 20.10 -16.42 13.78
C SER A 93 21.46 -16.46 13.07
N GLN A 94 21.68 -15.57 12.09
CA GLN A 94 22.95 -15.45 11.36
C GLN A 94 23.94 -14.47 12.00
N LEU A 95 23.48 -13.59 12.91
CA LEU A 95 24.31 -12.57 13.55
C LEU A 95 25.09 -13.11 14.77
N GLY A 96 24.68 -14.25 15.32
CA GLY A 96 25.29 -14.87 16.51
C GLY A 96 26.51 -15.75 16.21
N ARG A 97 27.48 -15.25 15.43
CA ARG A 97 28.81 -15.85 15.27
C ARG A 97 29.91 -14.84 15.60
#